data_AF-A0A183BX10-F1
#
_entry.id   AF-A0A183BX10-F1
#
_cell.length_a   1.000
_cell.length_b   1.000
_cell.length_c   1.000
_cell.angle_alpha   90.00
_cell.angle_beta   90.00
_cell.angle_gamma   90.00
#
_symmetry.space_group_name_H-M   'P 1'
#
loop_
_entity.id
_entity.type
_entity.pdbx_description
1 polymer ?
#
loop_
_entity_poly.entity_id
_entity_poly.type
_entity_poly.pdbx_seq_one_letter_code
_entity_poly.pdbx_strand_id
1 'polypeptide(L)'
;MGRQNEEAKQQGKRVRHYNYAEWQALKVERMEVVVFEKVRPDTRIPKCPTTYRLREAGRGHLCCKFAKFRCQLFYWRRPSSGCQQYQPPAVGFALGAGTFHTIDNQKFIFSEPGVYTLLYIPKTVHNPEVRIQVRLERYPNRRIDFSLLGRYMSQADLVQPTNATVVTGIAIEASGTDRVHVTARGDTRRFRYRTNIVVGNLLRYFDTMRLQRFRGVLIYVNNVERGQPEVYVVLEEAEIGIRIRESYALDIDRLSMFQESMGILDIALSVPPRYGVRPDGDNTRDQEIRQRYNLPRVAGLMRPFPDQTTASMFQGLTFNDVNPEAVRQQIINAYRVMGSGGPGTDEDKKFEVFPEVAMVHTPIYSVAPKYETGMYRFRPITGADLIQLVQRCRDIQQNRLIGLQPMQGVLTERYGREHCPDNPGELIAECGDSVACTYDYALFNSKILGHEVQNNWNRFELDRWETIRQYNSCGPINIEYPEYLSKIPAFAAGYLEGNVVRFDCAQSHWIKGDAEYKCGIVVDYNNPQSYRFEWNKGSQPWCRSREMDNFLKYLVAIMGTIGGIIVLVLIFTACWCVKQRRLGTVGDSGARLYAARPVPSPNGQPKFEQVHSLNIWVEKF
;
A
#
# COMPACT_ATOMS: atom_id res chain seq x y z
N MET A 1 -1.85 -17.28 -68.02
CA MET A 1 -1.48 -17.73 -66.66
C MET A 1 -1.24 -16.46 -65.85
N GLY A 2 -2.01 -16.08 -64.84
CA GLY A 2 -2.90 -16.87 -64.01
C GLY A 2 -2.61 -16.46 -62.56
N ARG A 3 -3.48 -15.58 -62.03
CA ARG A 3 -3.94 -15.54 -60.64
C ARG A 3 -2.87 -15.57 -59.53
N GLN A 4 -2.70 -14.45 -58.83
CA GLN A 4 -3.18 -14.29 -57.43
C GLN A 4 -2.76 -12.93 -56.87
N ASN A 5 -3.50 -11.90 -57.25
CA ASN A 5 -3.79 -10.78 -56.37
C ASN A 5 -5.18 -11.07 -55.78
N GLU A 6 -5.25 -11.64 -54.58
CA GLU A 6 -6.40 -11.60 -53.65
C GLU A 6 -6.04 -12.42 -52.41
N GLU A 7 -6.58 -12.02 -51.25
CA GLU A 7 -6.43 -12.63 -49.91
C GLU A 7 -5.40 -12.02 -48.94
N ALA A 8 -5.45 -10.69 -48.79
CA ALA A 8 -5.18 -10.05 -47.50
C ALA A 8 -6.48 -9.92 -46.68
N LYS A 9 -6.95 -11.03 -46.07
CA LYS A 9 -7.96 -11.04 -45.00
C LYS A 9 -7.87 -12.35 -44.23
N GLN A 10 -8.02 -12.26 -42.90
CA GLN A 10 -8.01 -13.35 -41.90
C GLN A 10 -6.65 -13.73 -41.29
N GLN A 11 -6.12 -12.85 -40.44
CA GLN A 11 -5.30 -13.31 -39.31
C GLN A 11 -6.21 -14.01 -38.29
N GLY A 12 -6.35 -15.33 -38.45
CA GLY A 12 -6.90 -16.21 -37.42
C GLY A 12 -5.98 -16.21 -36.20
N LYS A 13 -6.41 -15.53 -35.13
CA LYS A 13 -5.80 -15.67 -33.80
C LYS A 13 -5.95 -17.11 -33.33
N ARG A 14 -4.87 -17.89 -33.36
CA ARG A 14 -4.78 -19.19 -32.67
C ARG A 14 -4.99 -18.94 -31.16
N VAL A 15 -6.15 -19.35 -30.64
CA VAL A 15 -6.40 -19.45 -29.21
C VAL A 15 -5.51 -20.59 -28.69
N ARG A 16 -4.44 -20.27 -27.95
CA ARG A 16 -3.71 -21.28 -27.19
C ARG A 16 -4.56 -21.69 -26.00
N HIS A 17 -4.88 -22.97 -25.90
CA HIS A 17 -5.47 -23.56 -24.72
C HIS A 17 -4.37 -23.76 -23.66
N TYR A 18 -4.44 -22.98 -22.58
CA TYR A 18 -3.56 -23.15 -21.42
C TYR A 18 -4.18 -24.19 -20.48
N ASN A 19 -3.35 -25.08 -19.95
CA ASN A 19 -3.75 -26.01 -18.90
C ASN A 19 -4.04 -25.23 -17.59
N TYR A 20 -4.94 -25.74 -16.74
CA TYR A 20 -5.27 -25.22 -15.41
C TYR A 20 -4.02 -24.89 -14.55
N ALA A 21 -2.93 -25.66 -14.68
CA ALA A 21 -1.66 -25.39 -13.99
C ALA A 21 -0.93 -24.13 -14.49
N GLU A 22 -0.90 -23.89 -15.80
CA GLU A 22 -0.34 -22.67 -16.41
C GLU A 22 -1.25 -21.45 -16.15
N TRP A 23 -2.55 -21.68 -16.04
CA TRP A 23 -3.52 -20.65 -15.65
C TRP A 23 -3.36 -20.21 -14.20
N GLN A 24 -2.97 -21.13 -13.29
CA GLN A 24 -2.62 -20.81 -11.90
C GLN A 24 -1.30 -20.02 -11.82
N ALA A 25 -0.28 -20.38 -12.62
CA ALA A 25 1.00 -19.65 -12.68
C ALA A 25 0.84 -18.19 -13.16
N LEU A 26 0.06 -17.95 -14.22
CA LEU A 26 -0.30 -16.59 -14.69
C LEU A 26 -1.17 -15.80 -13.69
N LYS A 27 -1.94 -16.50 -12.85
CA LYS A 27 -2.74 -15.91 -11.76
C LYS A 27 -1.85 -15.42 -10.62
N VAL A 28 -0.78 -16.17 -10.36
CA VAL A 28 0.24 -15.86 -9.35
C VAL A 28 1.07 -14.67 -9.82
N GLU A 29 1.61 -14.69 -11.05
CA GLU A 29 2.37 -13.58 -11.68
C GLU A 29 1.61 -12.22 -11.64
N ARG A 30 0.29 -12.23 -11.88
CA ARG A 30 -0.57 -11.01 -11.78
C ARG A 30 -1.12 -10.72 -10.37
N MET A 31 -0.88 -11.60 -9.42
CA MET A 31 -1.05 -11.33 -7.99
C MET A 31 0.25 -10.78 -7.39
N GLU A 32 1.43 -11.08 -7.93
CA GLU A 32 2.72 -10.53 -7.50
C GLU A 32 2.77 -9.00 -7.59
N VAL A 33 2.19 -8.42 -8.65
CA VAL A 33 2.10 -6.94 -8.81
C VAL A 33 1.18 -6.29 -7.76
N VAL A 34 0.26 -7.05 -7.15
CA VAL A 34 -0.83 -6.50 -6.31
C VAL A 34 -0.51 -6.54 -4.82
N VAL A 35 0.51 -7.27 -4.40
CA VAL A 35 0.95 -7.20 -3.00
C VAL A 35 1.90 -6.00 -2.82
N PHE A 36 2.54 -5.52 -3.90
CA PHE A 36 3.69 -4.60 -3.81
C PHE A 36 3.50 -3.17 -4.22
N GLU A 37 2.36 -2.83 -4.81
CA GLU A 37 1.95 -1.42 -4.83
C GLU A 37 1.52 -0.89 -3.45
N LYS A 38 1.44 -1.77 -2.43
CA LYS A 38 1.17 -1.35 -1.04
C LYS A 38 2.33 -0.58 -0.39
N VAL A 39 3.52 -0.57 -0.97
CA VAL A 39 4.68 0.17 -0.45
C VAL A 39 5.55 0.72 -1.60
N ARG A 40 4.99 1.59 -2.45
CA ARG A 40 5.81 2.48 -3.28
C ARG A 40 5.85 3.87 -2.63
N PRO A 41 7.01 4.38 -2.18
CA PRO A 41 7.13 5.75 -1.65
C PRO A 41 7.02 6.84 -2.73
N ASP A 42 7.18 6.51 -4.02
CA ASP A 42 7.38 7.54 -5.05
C ASP A 42 6.11 8.01 -5.78
N THR A 43 4.95 7.98 -5.10
CA THR A 43 3.76 8.69 -5.61
C THR A 43 3.00 9.35 -4.46
N ARG A 44 3.00 10.68 -4.46
CA ARG A 44 2.13 11.60 -3.71
C ARG A 44 0.90 10.94 -3.07
N ILE A 45 0.80 11.06 -1.74
CA ILE A 45 -0.34 10.75 -0.86
C ILE A 45 -0.59 9.24 -0.68
N PRO A 46 -0.51 8.69 0.55
CA PRO A 46 -0.95 7.35 0.91
C PRO A 46 -2.47 7.32 0.92
N LYS A 47 -3.03 7.29 -0.29
CA LYS A 47 -4.43 6.97 -0.51
C LYS A 47 -4.64 5.50 -0.17
N CYS A 48 -5.78 5.14 0.43
CA CYS A 48 -6.20 3.76 0.69
C CYS A 48 -5.70 2.81 -0.42
N PRO A 49 -5.12 1.64 -0.06
CA PRO A 49 -4.14 0.92 -0.88
C PRO A 49 -4.47 0.95 -2.37
N THR A 50 -3.58 1.52 -3.18
CA THR A 50 -3.66 1.69 -4.64
C THR A 50 -3.94 0.39 -5.40
N THR A 51 -3.78 -0.76 -4.76
CA THR A 51 -4.15 -2.08 -5.27
C THR A 51 -5.66 -2.30 -5.42
N TYR A 52 -6.48 -1.45 -4.79
CA TYR A 52 -7.92 -1.38 -5.06
C TYR A 52 -8.27 -0.47 -6.25
N ARG A 53 -7.49 0.59 -6.52
CA ARG A 53 -7.76 1.58 -7.58
C ARG A 53 -7.75 1.04 -9.00
N LEU A 54 -6.76 0.22 -9.36
CA LEU A 54 -6.62 -0.31 -10.73
C LEU A 54 -7.46 -1.58 -10.95
N ARG A 55 -7.92 -2.23 -9.88
CA ARG A 55 -8.61 -3.54 -9.92
C ARG A 55 -10.12 -3.44 -10.12
N GLU A 56 -10.75 -2.39 -9.59
CA GLU A 56 -12.22 -2.25 -9.64
C GLU A 56 -12.76 -2.04 -11.05
N ALA A 57 -12.11 -1.21 -11.87
CA ALA A 57 -12.63 -0.87 -13.20
C ALA A 57 -12.16 -1.83 -14.32
N GLY A 58 -10.86 -2.18 -14.36
CA GLY A 58 -10.28 -2.90 -15.51
C GLY A 58 -10.54 -4.41 -15.53
N ARG A 59 -10.57 -5.07 -14.35
CA ARG A 59 -10.78 -6.53 -14.26
C ARG A 59 -12.26 -6.93 -14.17
N GLY A 60 -13.11 -6.06 -13.62
CA GLY A 60 -14.56 -6.24 -13.58
C GLY A 60 -15.14 -6.30 -15.00
N HIS A 61 -14.78 -5.33 -15.86
CA HIS A 61 -15.29 -5.29 -17.22
C HIS A 61 -14.93 -6.55 -18.02
N LEU A 62 -13.67 -7.04 -17.96
CA LEU A 62 -13.28 -8.22 -18.75
C LEU A 62 -13.90 -9.52 -18.24
N CYS A 63 -13.97 -9.76 -16.92
CA CYS A 63 -14.61 -10.97 -16.38
C CYS A 63 -16.13 -10.95 -16.50
N CYS A 64 -16.78 -9.79 -16.30
CA CYS A 64 -18.23 -9.66 -16.40
C CYS A 64 -18.75 -9.60 -17.83
N LYS A 65 -17.92 -9.13 -18.78
CA LYS A 65 -18.27 -9.14 -20.20
C LYS A 65 -18.52 -10.56 -20.73
N PHE A 66 -17.79 -11.55 -20.23
CA PHE A 66 -17.89 -12.95 -20.70
C PHE A 66 -18.68 -13.88 -19.78
N ALA A 67 -19.02 -13.48 -18.55
CA ALA A 67 -19.74 -14.31 -17.58
C ALA A 67 -20.80 -13.53 -16.80
N LYS A 68 -21.84 -13.06 -17.51
CA LYS A 68 -22.94 -12.21 -16.98
C LYS A 68 -23.55 -12.74 -15.67
N PHE A 69 -23.78 -14.05 -15.56
CA PHE A 69 -24.45 -14.68 -14.42
C PHE A 69 -23.56 -14.89 -13.18
N ARG A 70 -22.24 -14.75 -13.32
CA ARG A 70 -21.26 -15.00 -12.22
C ARG A 70 -20.65 -13.72 -11.67
N CYS A 71 -21.07 -12.56 -12.17
CA CYS A 71 -20.65 -11.26 -11.65
C CYS A 71 -21.03 -11.06 -10.19
N GLN A 72 -22.27 -11.41 -9.83
CA GLN A 72 -22.74 -11.39 -8.44
C GLN A 72 -21.78 -12.20 -7.54
N LEU A 73 -21.45 -13.44 -7.93
CA LEU A 73 -20.54 -14.31 -7.20
C LEU A 73 -19.12 -13.72 -7.09
N PHE A 74 -18.65 -13.01 -8.13
CA PHE A 74 -17.35 -12.35 -8.12
C PHE A 74 -17.30 -11.17 -7.14
N TYR A 75 -18.36 -10.35 -7.06
CA TYR A 75 -18.50 -9.29 -6.07
C TYR A 75 -18.65 -9.84 -4.65
N TRP A 76 -19.42 -10.92 -4.45
CA TRP A 76 -19.58 -11.56 -3.14
C TRP A 76 -18.29 -12.20 -2.61
N ARG A 77 -17.47 -12.81 -3.47
CA ARG A 77 -16.18 -13.40 -3.09
C ARG A 77 -15.03 -12.38 -2.99
N ARG A 78 -15.25 -11.14 -3.42
CA ARG A 78 -14.30 -10.01 -3.29
C ARG A 78 -14.99 -8.81 -2.64
N PRO A 79 -15.23 -8.85 -1.32
CA PRO A 79 -15.69 -7.67 -0.62
C PRO A 79 -14.69 -6.53 -0.81
N SER A 80 -15.16 -5.39 -1.34
CA SER A 80 -14.41 -4.13 -1.32
C SER A 80 -14.36 -3.64 0.12
N SER A 81 -13.16 -3.61 0.71
CA SER A 81 -12.98 -3.03 2.05
C SER A 81 -13.19 -1.52 1.93
N GLY A 82 -14.35 -1.03 2.39
CA GLY A 82 -14.75 0.36 2.21
C GLY A 82 -13.92 1.42 2.94
N CYS A 83 -12.81 1.05 3.58
CA CYS A 83 -11.94 1.94 4.36
C CYS A 83 -12.66 2.80 5.43
N GLN A 84 -13.95 2.58 5.70
CA GLN A 84 -14.77 3.47 6.55
C GLN A 84 -14.27 3.52 8.00
N GLN A 85 -13.50 2.52 8.42
CA GLN A 85 -12.86 2.41 9.75
C GLN A 85 -11.38 2.03 9.62
N TYR A 86 -10.74 2.32 8.48
CA TYR A 86 -9.32 2.01 8.33
C TYR A 86 -8.51 2.86 9.32
N GLN A 87 -7.82 2.18 10.23
CA GLN A 87 -6.81 2.80 11.07
C GLN A 87 -5.43 2.52 10.47
N PRO A 88 -4.60 3.55 10.24
CA PRO A 88 -3.27 3.33 9.70
C PRO A 88 -2.40 2.56 10.71
N PRO A 89 -1.41 1.77 10.26
CA PRO A 89 -0.45 1.14 11.16
C PRO A 89 0.53 2.18 11.73
N ALA A 90 1.09 1.88 12.90
CA ALA A 90 2.25 2.59 13.42
C ALA A 90 3.50 2.12 12.66
N VAL A 91 4.36 3.03 12.22
CA VAL A 91 5.53 2.72 11.41
C VAL A 91 6.80 3.17 12.11
N GLY A 92 7.84 2.33 12.12
CA GLY A 92 9.17 2.64 12.63
C GLY A 92 10.21 2.43 11.55
N PHE A 93 11.34 3.12 11.65
CA PHE A 93 12.41 3.07 10.66
C PHE A 93 13.79 3.07 11.32
N ALA A 94 14.69 2.25 10.79
CA ALA A 94 16.08 2.18 11.20
C ALA A 94 16.97 2.28 9.95
N LEU A 95 17.98 3.14 9.98
CA LEU A 95 18.86 3.38 8.85
C LEU A 95 20.28 3.76 9.30
N GLY A 96 21.24 3.68 8.36
CA GLY A 96 22.59 4.19 8.54
C GLY A 96 23.37 3.53 9.69
N ALA A 97 24.15 4.32 10.42
CA ALA A 97 24.93 3.85 11.57
C ALA A 97 24.10 3.63 12.86
N GLY A 98 22.96 2.96 12.74
CA GLY A 98 22.09 2.64 13.87
C GLY A 98 21.22 3.81 14.32
N THR A 99 20.77 4.64 13.38
CA THR A 99 19.79 5.69 13.65
C THR A 99 18.38 5.08 13.66
N PHE A 100 17.67 5.21 14.77
CA PHE A 100 16.32 4.65 14.97
C PHE A 100 15.27 5.75 15.11
N HIS A 101 14.19 5.61 14.35
CA HIS A 101 12.92 6.28 14.55
C HIS A 101 11.87 5.23 14.93
N THR A 102 11.53 5.17 16.21
CA THR A 102 10.64 4.13 16.75
C THR A 102 9.18 4.30 16.30
N ILE A 103 8.36 3.27 16.54
CA ILE A 103 6.90 3.33 16.30
C ILE A 103 6.21 4.34 17.23
N ASP A 104 6.84 4.65 18.37
CA ASP A 104 6.40 5.52 19.45
C ASP A 104 7.04 6.94 19.37
N ASN A 105 7.49 7.37 18.20
CA ASN A 105 8.15 8.68 17.94
C ASN A 105 9.44 9.00 18.71
N GLN A 106 9.97 8.08 19.53
CA GLN A 106 11.30 8.23 20.09
C GLN A 106 12.37 8.09 18.99
N LYS A 107 13.35 9.00 19.02
CA LYS A 107 14.44 9.10 18.05
C LYS A 107 15.75 9.00 18.80
N PHE A 108 16.64 8.11 18.38
CA PHE A 108 17.95 7.96 19.01
C PHE A 108 18.94 7.29 18.04
N ILE A 109 20.23 7.48 18.29
CA ILE A 109 21.29 6.71 17.65
C ILE A 109 21.83 5.71 18.64
N PHE A 110 21.85 4.44 18.24
CA PHE A 110 22.34 3.33 19.05
C PHE A 110 23.40 2.56 18.27
N SER A 111 24.63 2.57 18.80
CA SER A 111 25.77 1.88 18.23
C SER A 111 26.33 0.88 19.22
N GLU A 112 25.88 -0.37 19.15
CA GLU A 112 26.45 -1.47 19.91
C GLU A 112 26.39 -2.76 19.09
N PRO A 113 27.50 -3.51 18.99
CA PRO A 113 27.52 -4.75 18.23
C PRO A 113 26.84 -5.86 19.02
N GLY A 114 25.99 -6.64 18.34
CA GLY A 114 25.28 -7.75 18.94
C GLY A 114 23.96 -8.05 18.23
N VAL A 115 23.25 -9.06 18.72
CA VAL A 115 21.88 -9.34 18.30
C VAL A 115 20.92 -8.77 19.33
N TYR A 116 19.99 -7.96 18.85
CA TYR A 116 19.01 -7.25 19.66
C TYR A 116 17.60 -7.61 19.21
N THR A 117 16.68 -7.63 20.18
CA THR A 117 15.26 -7.78 19.87
C THR A 117 14.72 -6.46 19.32
N LEU A 118 14.37 -6.45 18.04
CA LEU A 118 13.80 -5.28 17.37
C LEU A 118 12.37 -5.02 17.82
N LEU A 119 11.57 -6.08 17.85
CA LEU A 119 10.18 -6.07 18.27
C LEU A 119 9.81 -7.44 18.85
N TYR A 120 9.19 -7.42 20.01
CA TYR A 120 8.61 -8.56 20.68
C TYR A 120 7.16 -8.27 21.03
N ILE A 121 6.27 -9.19 20.66
CA ILE A 121 4.87 -9.16 21.03
C ILE A 121 4.51 -10.53 21.62
N PRO A 122 4.09 -10.60 22.89
CA PRO A 122 3.70 -11.86 23.51
C PRO A 122 2.40 -12.41 22.91
N LYS A 123 2.25 -13.73 22.94
CA LYS A 123 1.02 -14.41 22.52
C LYS A 123 -0.17 -13.98 23.37
N THR A 124 -1.30 -13.72 22.75
CA THR A 124 -2.58 -13.56 23.45
C THR A 124 -3.62 -14.53 22.89
N VAL A 125 -4.86 -14.49 23.40
CA VAL A 125 -5.95 -15.34 22.90
C VAL A 125 -6.28 -15.03 21.44
N HIS A 126 -6.14 -13.77 21.02
CA HIS A 126 -6.50 -13.31 19.68
C HIS A 126 -5.31 -12.99 18.78
N ASN A 127 -4.11 -12.82 19.36
CA ASN A 127 -2.92 -12.40 18.63
C ASN A 127 -1.80 -13.44 18.72
N PRO A 128 -1.11 -13.73 17.60
CA PRO A 128 0.06 -14.60 17.60
C PRO A 128 1.23 -13.94 18.33
N GLU A 129 2.14 -14.76 18.86
CA GLU A 129 3.45 -14.28 19.31
C GLU A 129 4.28 -13.82 18.12
N VAL A 130 5.01 -12.72 18.26
CA VAL A 130 5.91 -12.19 17.22
C VAL A 130 7.27 -11.89 17.83
N ARG A 131 8.32 -12.40 17.19
CA ARG A 131 9.72 -12.23 17.59
C ARG A 131 10.52 -11.75 16.38
N ILE A 132 11.00 -10.51 16.44
CA ILE A 132 11.85 -9.93 15.41
C ILE A 132 13.16 -9.51 16.05
N GLN A 133 14.26 -9.96 15.49
CA GLN A 133 15.61 -9.70 15.97
C GLN A 133 16.45 -9.06 14.86
N VAL A 134 17.32 -8.15 15.23
CA VAL A 134 18.28 -7.51 14.32
C VAL A 134 19.69 -7.78 14.78
N ARG A 135 20.57 -7.96 13.81
CA ARG A 135 22.00 -8.07 14.03
C ARG A 135 22.66 -6.74 13.70
N LEU A 136 23.35 -6.18 14.69
CA LEU A 136 24.19 -5.00 14.57
C LEU A 136 25.65 -5.46 14.57
N GLU A 137 26.40 -5.09 13.54
CA GLU A 137 27.83 -5.40 13.43
C GLU A 137 28.63 -4.12 13.23
N ARG A 138 29.89 -4.17 13.66
CA ARG A 138 30.82 -3.06 13.55
C ARG A 138 31.19 -2.84 12.08
N TYR A 139 30.96 -1.63 11.59
CA TYR A 139 31.20 -1.34 10.17
C TYR A 139 32.71 -1.19 9.90
N PRO A 140 33.22 -1.67 8.76
CA PRO A 140 34.63 -1.52 8.42
C PRO A 140 34.96 -0.09 7.97
N ASN A 141 36.15 0.37 8.36
CA ASN A 141 36.73 1.62 7.89
C ASN A 141 37.18 1.43 6.44
N ARG A 142 36.49 2.11 5.52
CA ARG A 142 36.72 2.00 4.08
C ARG A 142 37.81 2.94 3.54
N ARG A 143 38.51 3.68 4.41
CA ARG A 143 39.64 4.55 4.01
C ARG A 143 40.91 3.80 3.63
N ILE A 144 41.03 2.54 4.02
CA ILE A 144 42.25 1.78 3.81
C ILE A 144 42.43 1.53 2.32
N ASP A 145 43.61 1.88 1.81
CA ASP A 145 43.98 1.63 0.42
C ASP A 145 44.16 0.11 0.19
N PHE A 146 43.25 -0.46 -0.61
CA PHE A 146 43.27 -1.87 -0.99
C PHE A 146 44.41 -2.20 -1.98
N SER A 147 45.10 -1.21 -2.56
CA SER A 147 46.24 -1.38 -3.47
C SER A 147 47.42 -2.15 -2.84
N LEU A 148 47.53 -2.10 -1.50
CA LEU A 148 48.59 -2.78 -0.74
C LEU A 148 48.29 -4.24 -0.38
N LEU A 149 47.14 -4.78 -0.81
CA LEU A 149 46.74 -6.17 -0.60
C LEU A 149 47.82 -7.13 -1.13
N GLY A 150 48.28 -8.05 -0.28
CA GLY A 150 49.19 -9.14 -0.68
C GLY A 150 50.69 -8.78 -0.76
N ARG A 151 51.08 -7.51 -0.55
CA ARG A 151 52.51 -7.14 -0.38
C ARG A 151 52.96 -7.09 1.07
N TYR A 152 52.20 -6.41 1.94
CA TYR A 152 52.59 -6.20 3.36
C TYR A 152 51.43 -6.30 4.36
N MET A 153 50.20 -6.53 3.90
CA MET A 153 49.02 -6.65 4.76
C MET A 153 48.16 -7.85 4.35
N SER A 154 47.67 -8.58 5.34
CA SER A 154 46.70 -9.65 5.13
C SER A 154 45.31 -9.08 4.84
N GLN A 155 44.46 -9.83 4.14
CA GLN A 155 43.09 -9.41 3.81
C GLN A 155 42.26 -9.04 5.05
N ALA A 156 42.53 -9.67 6.20
CA ALA A 156 41.86 -9.39 7.47
C ALA A 156 42.32 -8.08 8.13
N ASP A 157 43.52 -7.59 7.79
CA ASP A 157 44.10 -6.37 8.34
C ASP A 157 43.69 -5.11 7.59
N LEU A 158 43.16 -5.26 6.37
CA LEU A 158 42.63 -4.16 5.54
C LEU A 158 41.28 -3.63 6.02
N VAL A 159 40.68 -4.31 7.01
CA VAL A 159 39.32 -4.05 7.49
C VAL A 159 39.43 -3.55 8.92
N GLN A 160 40.06 -2.39 9.12
CA GLN A 160 40.06 -1.74 10.44
C GLN A 160 38.63 -1.37 10.79
N PRO A 161 38.10 -1.75 11.95
CA PRO A 161 36.69 -1.51 12.22
C PRO A 161 36.42 -0.12 12.83
N THR A 162 35.33 0.54 12.45
CA THR A 162 34.93 1.87 12.96
C THR A 162 34.18 1.78 14.28
N ASN A 163 33.99 2.89 14.99
CA ASN A 163 33.19 2.90 16.22
C ASN A 163 31.68 3.08 15.96
N ALA A 164 31.23 2.76 14.74
CA ALA A 164 29.82 2.71 14.35
C ALA A 164 29.38 1.26 14.12
N THR A 165 28.10 0.99 14.35
CA THR A 165 27.49 -0.28 13.97
C THR A 165 26.38 -0.08 12.96
N VAL A 166 26.23 -1.05 12.07
CA VAL A 166 25.18 -1.07 11.05
C VAL A 166 24.33 -2.32 11.21
N VAL A 167 23.09 -2.24 10.76
CA VAL A 167 22.23 -3.41 10.61
C VAL A 167 22.75 -4.23 9.43
N THR A 168 23.09 -5.49 9.71
CA THR A 168 23.56 -6.43 8.69
C THR A 168 22.62 -7.60 8.48
N GLY A 169 21.66 -7.81 9.38
CA GLY A 169 20.66 -8.85 9.23
C GLY A 169 19.46 -8.70 10.15
N ILE A 170 18.38 -9.36 9.77
CA ILE A 170 17.12 -9.42 10.50
C ILE A 170 16.57 -10.85 10.47
N ALA A 171 16.12 -11.32 11.62
CA ALA A 171 15.44 -12.59 11.79
C ALA A 171 13.99 -12.33 12.23
N ILE A 172 13.04 -12.99 11.58
CA ILE A 172 11.61 -12.75 11.73
C ILE A 172 10.94 -14.10 11.99
N GLU A 173 10.19 -14.18 13.07
CA GLU A 173 9.46 -15.37 13.46
C GLU A 173 8.13 -14.98 14.13
N ALA A 174 7.07 -15.73 13.85
CA ALA A 174 5.80 -15.63 14.55
C ALA A 174 5.23 -17.02 14.85
N SER A 175 4.28 -17.08 15.78
CA SER A 175 3.62 -18.32 16.17
C SER A 175 3.01 -19.02 14.94
N GLY A 176 3.48 -20.21 14.61
CA GLY A 176 2.94 -21.02 13.51
C GLY A 176 3.46 -20.67 12.12
N THR A 177 4.44 -19.75 12.00
CA THR A 177 5.03 -19.33 10.73
C THR A 177 6.44 -19.91 10.51
N ASP A 178 6.88 -19.97 9.26
CA ASP A 178 8.28 -20.29 8.96
C ASP A 178 9.18 -19.10 9.37
N ARG A 179 10.34 -19.40 9.97
CA ARG A 179 11.33 -18.39 10.33
C ARG A 179 12.03 -17.87 9.08
N VAL A 180 12.11 -16.55 8.96
CA VAL A 180 12.76 -15.85 7.85
C VAL A 180 14.00 -15.12 8.36
N HIS A 181 15.13 -15.33 7.71
CA HIS A 181 16.35 -14.55 7.91
C HIS A 181 16.67 -13.80 6.63
N VAL A 182 16.89 -12.50 6.76
CA VAL A 182 17.39 -11.66 5.66
C VAL A 182 18.70 -11.05 6.12
N THR A 183 19.79 -11.35 5.44
CA THR A 183 21.13 -10.85 5.79
C THR A 183 21.80 -10.21 4.58
N ALA A 184 22.63 -9.19 4.81
CA ALA A 184 23.50 -8.64 3.78
C ALA A 184 24.56 -9.68 3.42
N ARG A 185 24.93 -9.78 2.14
CA ARG A 185 26.08 -10.62 1.75
C ARG A 185 27.39 -9.94 2.17
N GLY A 186 28.49 -10.69 2.30
CA GLY A 186 29.82 -10.08 2.50
C GLY A 186 30.29 -9.31 1.26
N ASP A 187 31.19 -8.33 1.45
CA ASP A 187 31.65 -7.38 0.42
C ASP A 187 32.03 -8.05 -0.93
N THR A 188 32.76 -9.16 -0.90
CA THR A 188 33.23 -9.86 -2.13
C THR A 188 32.16 -10.66 -2.87
N ARG A 189 30.95 -10.82 -2.32
CA ARG A 189 29.87 -11.68 -2.87
C ARG A 189 28.61 -10.91 -3.27
N ARG A 190 28.67 -9.58 -3.31
CA ARG A 190 27.53 -8.69 -3.59
C ARG A 190 27.28 -8.40 -5.07
N PHE A 191 28.09 -8.93 -6.00
CA PHE A 191 28.00 -8.56 -7.42
C PHE A 191 26.68 -9.00 -8.11
N ARG A 192 26.11 -10.15 -7.71
CA ARG A 192 24.87 -10.69 -8.33
C ARG A 192 23.65 -10.55 -7.44
N TYR A 193 23.81 -10.81 -6.15
CA TYR A 193 22.75 -10.69 -5.15
C TYR A 193 23.31 -9.87 -4.00
N ARG A 194 22.57 -8.89 -3.50
CA ARG A 194 23.07 -8.10 -2.36
C ARG A 194 22.67 -8.69 -1.01
N THR A 195 21.52 -9.38 -0.94
CA THR A 195 20.99 -9.99 0.28
C THR A 195 20.82 -11.50 0.13
N ASN A 196 20.90 -12.21 1.26
CA ASN A 196 20.53 -13.60 1.42
C ASN A 196 19.16 -13.67 2.09
N ILE A 197 18.25 -14.46 1.52
CA ILE A 197 16.92 -14.68 2.08
C ILE A 197 16.80 -16.17 2.40
N VAL A 198 16.72 -16.50 3.69
CA VAL A 198 16.62 -17.89 4.17
C VAL A 198 15.27 -18.07 4.84
N VAL A 199 14.54 -19.11 4.45
CA VAL A 199 13.21 -19.44 5.00
C VAL A 199 13.21 -20.88 5.44
N GLY A 200 12.91 -21.14 6.72
CA GLY A 200 12.92 -22.50 7.27
C GLY A 200 14.27 -23.20 7.11
N ASN A 201 15.37 -22.45 7.29
CA ASN A 201 16.77 -22.88 7.10
C ASN A 201 17.17 -23.18 5.64
N LEU A 202 16.34 -22.86 4.65
CA LEU A 202 16.64 -23.03 3.24
C LEU A 202 16.82 -21.68 2.56
N LEU A 203 17.94 -21.48 1.86
CA LEU A 203 18.18 -20.29 1.05
C LEU A 203 17.20 -20.24 -0.13
N ARG A 204 16.57 -19.08 -0.35
CA ARG A 204 15.57 -18.83 -1.40
C ARG A 204 16.05 -17.73 -2.34
N TYR A 205 15.77 -17.94 -3.63
CA TYR A 205 16.11 -17.01 -4.71
C TYR A 205 14.83 -16.51 -5.38
N PHE A 206 14.82 -15.24 -5.79
CA PHE A 206 13.65 -14.54 -6.32
C PHE A 206 13.84 -14.07 -7.78
N ASP A 207 14.75 -14.71 -8.52
CA ASP A 207 15.08 -14.33 -9.91
C ASP A 207 13.90 -14.49 -10.88
N THR A 208 13.13 -15.57 -10.72
CA THR A 208 12.00 -15.92 -11.61
C THR A 208 10.66 -15.50 -11.03
N MET A 209 10.47 -15.71 -9.72
CA MET A 209 9.23 -15.46 -9.00
C MET A 209 9.50 -14.48 -7.87
N ARG A 210 8.98 -13.25 -8.02
CA ARG A 210 9.27 -12.13 -7.12
C ARG A 210 8.50 -12.19 -5.83
N LEU A 211 7.36 -12.87 -5.80
CA LEU A 211 6.50 -13.07 -4.65
C LEU A 211 6.48 -14.56 -4.33
N GLN A 212 6.91 -14.95 -3.14
CA GLN A 212 6.82 -16.35 -2.71
C GLN A 212 6.03 -16.42 -1.41
N ARG A 213 5.14 -17.41 -1.33
CA ARG A 213 4.31 -17.70 -0.15
C ARG A 213 4.89 -18.90 0.58
N PHE A 214 5.15 -18.71 1.87
CA PHE A 214 5.60 -19.73 2.81
C PHE A 214 4.54 -19.90 3.90
N ARG A 215 4.79 -20.78 4.87
CA ARG A 215 3.82 -21.02 5.94
C ARG A 215 3.65 -19.75 6.79
N GLY A 216 2.50 -19.08 6.66
CA GLY A 216 2.16 -17.87 7.40
C GLY A 216 3.01 -16.63 7.11
N VAL A 217 3.89 -16.70 6.09
CA VAL A 217 4.75 -15.59 5.68
C VAL A 217 4.68 -15.38 4.17
N LEU A 218 4.55 -14.13 3.78
CA LEU A 218 4.60 -13.68 2.39
C LEU A 218 5.87 -12.86 2.19
N ILE A 219 6.73 -13.30 1.27
CA ILE A 219 7.96 -12.59 0.93
C ILE A 219 7.86 -12.07 -0.48
N TYR A 220 8.37 -10.87 -0.70
CA TYR A 220 8.59 -10.35 -2.04
C TYR A 220 9.87 -9.57 -2.15
N VAL A 221 10.43 -9.62 -3.35
CA VAL A 221 11.56 -8.83 -3.73
C VAL A 221 11.16 -7.96 -4.91
N ASN A 222 11.24 -6.64 -4.72
CA ASN A 222 11.00 -5.70 -5.80
C ASN A 222 12.17 -5.74 -6.79
N ASN A 223 11.86 -5.44 -8.05
CA ASN A 223 12.91 -5.32 -9.04
C ASN A 223 13.82 -4.15 -8.72
N VAL A 224 15.10 -4.40 -8.97
CA VAL A 224 16.24 -3.58 -8.62
C VAL A 224 16.17 -2.22 -9.32
N GLU A 225 15.60 -1.20 -8.67
CA GLU A 225 15.82 0.18 -9.12
C GLU A 225 17.27 0.56 -8.73
N ARG A 226 18.15 0.73 -9.74
CA ARG A 226 19.56 1.15 -9.55
C ARG A 226 20.38 0.25 -8.59
N GLY A 227 20.43 -1.05 -8.83
CA GLY A 227 21.28 -1.95 -8.02
C GLY A 227 20.79 -2.33 -6.62
N GLN A 228 19.66 -1.79 -6.12
CA GLN A 228 19.13 -2.05 -4.77
C GLN A 228 18.04 -3.15 -4.70
N PRO A 229 18.20 -4.20 -3.86
CA PRO A 229 17.11 -5.09 -3.52
C PRO A 229 16.24 -4.50 -2.40
N GLU A 230 14.94 -4.35 -2.67
CA GLU A 230 13.93 -4.12 -1.64
C GLU A 230 13.20 -5.43 -1.36
N VAL A 231 13.40 -5.96 -0.16
CA VAL A 231 12.76 -7.19 0.33
C VAL A 231 11.65 -6.80 1.28
N TYR A 232 10.48 -7.38 1.09
CA TYR A 232 9.32 -7.17 1.93
C TYR A 232 8.87 -8.49 2.51
N VAL A 233 8.70 -8.52 3.81
CA VAL A 233 8.26 -9.70 4.56
C VAL A 233 6.98 -9.31 5.30
N VAL A 234 5.91 -10.06 5.05
CA VAL A 234 4.60 -9.83 5.69
C VAL A 234 4.21 -11.09 6.44
N LEU A 235 3.96 -10.93 7.74
CA LEU A 235 3.38 -11.97 8.58
C LEU A 235 1.87 -11.94 8.37
N GLU A 236 1.30 -12.99 7.80
CA GLU A 236 -0.11 -12.98 7.37
C GLU A 236 -1.08 -12.93 8.56
N GLU A 237 -0.87 -13.79 9.56
CA GLU A 237 -1.73 -13.83 10.75
C GLU A 237 -1.48 -12.62 11.67
N ALA A 238 -0.22 -12.20 11.82
CA ALA A 238 0.16 -11.07 12.65
C ALA A 238 -0.16 -9.70 12.01
N GLU A 239 -0.41 -9.66 10.70
CA GLU A 239 -0.59 -8.44 9.90
C GLU A 239 0.53 -7.40 10.05
N ILE A 240 1.74 -7.86 10.39
CA ILE A 240 2.94 -7.02 10.52
C ILE A 240 3.73 -7.08 9.21
N GLY A 241 4.12 -5.90 8.73
CA GLY A 241 4.92 -5.74 7.52
C GLY A 241 6.32 -5.24 7.86
N ILE A 242 7.32 -5.79 7.18
CA ILE A 242 8.71 -5.37 7.31
C ILE A 242 9.26 -5.14 5.91
N ARG A 243 9.81 -3.95 5.68
CA ARG A 243 10.59 -3.61 4.49
C ARG A 243 12.06 -3.59 4.87
N ILE A 244 12.86 -4.36 4.15
CA ILE A 244 14.31 -4.41 4.27
C ILE A 244 14.88 -3.94 2.95
N ARG A 245 15.66 -2.88 3.00
CA ARG A 245 16.28 -2.30 1.82
C ARG A 245 17.76 -2.18 2.08
N GLU A 246 18.58 -2.51 1.09
CA GLU A 246 19.98 -2.18 1.20
C GLU A 246 20.17 -0.66 1.03
N SER A 247 20.78 -0.04 2.02
CA SER A 247 20.89 1.40 2.12
C SER A 247 21.71 1.99 0.97
N TYR A 248 21.35 3.22 0.61
CA TYR A 248 22.14 4.17 -0.17
C TYR A 248 22.20 4.07 -1.69
N ALA A 249 21.93 2.96 -2.38
CA ALA A 249 21.92 2.90 -3.87
C ALA A 249 23.20 3.45 -4.52
N LEU A 250 24.26 3.60 -3.73
CA LEU A 250 25.51 4.17 -4.15
C LEU A 250 26.30 3.01 -4.68
N ASP A 251 26.19 2.83 -5.98
CA ASP A 251 27.14 2.04 -6.72
C ASP A 251 28.48 2.80 -6.65
N ILE A 252 29.41 2.31 -5.82
CA ILE A 252 30.77 2.83 -5.87
C ILE A 252 31.43 2.21 -7.10
N ASP A 253 31.74 3.02 -8.10
CA ASP A 253 32.58 2.61 -9.21
C ASP A 253 34.04 2.52 -8.73
N ARG A 254 34.39 1.43 -8.04
CA ARG A 254 35.81 1.11 -7.78
C ARG A 254 36.53 0.70 -9.08
N LEU A 255 35.77 0.20 -10.06
CA LEU A 255 36.18 -0.17 -11.40
C LEU A 255 35.07 0.28 -12.37
N SER A 256 35.42 0.69 -13.59
CA SER A 256 34.51 1.36 -14.55
C SER A 256 33.29 0.56 -15.02
N MET A 257 33.04 -0.64 -14.48
CA MET A 257 31.89 -1.50 -14.79
C MET A 257 31.36 -2.31 -13.58
N PHE A 258 31.82 -2.05 -12.35
CA PHE A 258 31.43 -2.81 -11.17
C PHE A 258 30.73 -1.94 -10.14
N GLN A 259 29.44 -2.22 -9.96
CA GLN A 259 28.57 -1.56 -9.01
C GLN A 259 28.60 -2.32 -7.67
N GLU A 260 29.22 -1.75 -6.64
CA GLU A 260 29.25 -2.34 -5.29
C GLU A 260 28.35 -1.59 -4.31
N SER A 261 27.60 -2.36 -3.51
CA SER A 261 26.78 -1.83 -2.43
C SER A 261 27.51 -1.87 -1.07
N MET A 262 27.11 -0.97 -0.17
CA MET A 262 27.78 -0.75 1.12
C MET A 262 27.49 -1.82 2.17
N GLY A 263 26.45 -2.66 1.97
CA GLY A 263 26.11 -3.75 2.90
C GLY A 263 25.40 -3.33 4.17
N ILE A 264 24.84 -2.13 4.15
CA ILE A 264 24.06 -1.57 5.24
C ILE A 264 22.60 -1.87 4.91
N LEU A 265 21.82 -2.33 5.89
CA LEU A 265 20.39 -2.57 5.70
C LEU A 265 19.55 -1.51 6.43
N ASP A 266 18.64 -0.89 5.70
CA ASP A 266 17.56 -0.07 6.27
C ASP A 266 16.34 -0.96 6.52
N ILE A 267 15.72 -0.79 7.69
CA ILE A 267 14.53 -1.54 8.09
C ILE A 267 13.38 -0.59 8.34
N ALA A 268 12.26 -0.76 7.64
CA ALA A 268 10.98 -0.18 8.02
C ALA A 268 10.05 -1.26 8.58
N LEU A 269 9.46 -1.01 9.73
CA LEU A 269 8.54 -1.91 10.42
C LEU A 269 7.16 -1.25 10.48
N SER A 270 6.09 -1.99 10.17
CA SER A 270 4.72 -1.56 10.38
C SER A 270 3.97 -2.48 11.32
N VAL A 271 3.37 -1.89 12.36
CA VAL A 271 2.60 -2.60 13.40
C VAL A 271 1.16 -2.11 13.36
N PRO A 272 0.17 -3.01 13.21
CA PRO A 272 -1.22 -2.61 13.16
C PRO A 272 -1.75 -2.16 14.55
N PRO A 273 -2.77 -1.27 14.60
CA PRO A 273 -3.26 -0.69 15.86
C PRO A 273 -3.88 -1.70 16.84
N ARG A 274 -4.26 -2.89 16.36
CA ARG A 274 -4.82 -3.98 17.19
C ARG A 274 -3.88 -4.47 18.30
N TYR A 275 -2.59 -4.15 18.21
CA TYR A 275 -1.61 -4.44 19.27
C TYR A 275 -1.52 -3.33 20.33
N GLY A 276 -2.39 -2.33 20.29
CA GLY A 276 -2.36 -1.19 21.21
C GLY A 276 -1.23 -0.21 20.93
N VAL A 277 -0.69 -0.20 19.72
CA VAL A 277 0.26 0.84 19.28
C VAL A 277 -0.51 1.86 18.47
N ARG A 278 -0.50 3.11 18.92
CA ARG A 278 -1.20 4.19 18.22
C ARG A 278 -0.34 4.71 17.06
N PRO A 279 -0.93 5.08 15.90
CA PRO A 279 -0.16 5.53 14.74
C PRO A 279 0.56 6.85 14.99
N ASP A 280 -0.06 7.72 15.77
CA ASP A 280 0.46 9.00 16.23
C ASP A 280 1.61 8.86 17.23
N GLY A 281 1.90 7.66 17.74
CA GLY A 281 2.97 7.38 18.69
C GLY A 281 2.72 7.88 20.11
N ASP A 282 1.52 8.39 20.42
CA ASP A 282 1.14 8.79 21.78
C ASP A 282 0.87 7.56 22.63
N ASN A 283 1.57 7.44 23.76
CA ASN A 283 1.44 6.32 24.69
C ASN A 283 0.97 6.72 26.10
N THR A 284 0.50 7.95 26.29
CA THR A 284 0.12 8.50 27.61
C THR A 284 -0.93 7.66 28.36
N ARG A 285 -1.85 6.99 27.65
CA ARG A 285 -2.90 6.14 28.24
C ARG A 285 -2.71 4.65 27.98
N ASP A 286 -1.54 4.24 27.48
CA ASP A 286 -1.33 2.87 27.02
C ASP A 286 -1.38 1.86 28.16
N GLN A 287 -0.95 2.22 29.37
CA GLN A 287 -1.06 1.31 30.53
C GLN A 287 -2.52 1.05 30.90
N GLU A 288 -3.34 2.10 30.94
CA GLU A 288 -4.78 2.00 31.24
C GLU A 288 -5.52 1.20 30.14
N ILE A 289 -5.24 1.48 28.87
CA ILE A 289 -5.86 0.82 27.72
C ILE A 289 -5.45 -0.66 27.67
N ARG A 290 -4.16 -0.98 27.91
CA ARG A 290 -3.68 -2.37 27.97
C ARG A 290 -4.41 -3.19 29.02
N GLN A 291 -4.60 -2.64 30.22
CA GLN A 291 -5.32 -3.31 31.30
C GLN A 291 -6.81 -3.47 30.98
N ARG A 292 -7.44 -2.45 30.39
CA ARG A 292 -8.88 -2.46 30.07
C ARG A 292 -9.23 -3.42 28.93
N TYR A 293 -8.38 -3.53 27.92
CA TYR A 293 -8.64 -4.30 26.69
C TYR A 293 -7.76 -5.56 26.55
N ASN A 294 -7.00 -5.91 27.57
CA ASN A 294 -6.08 -7.06 27.58
C ASN A 294 -5.15 -7.09 26.35
N LEU A 295 -4.57 -5.94 26.02
CA LEU A 295 -3.66 -5.79 24.86
C LEU A 295 -2.24 -6.23 25.24
N PRO A 296 -1.49 -6.84 24.29
CA PRO A 296 -0.13 -7.29 24.57
C PRO A 296 0.82 -6.12 24.81
N ARG A 297 1.82 -6.33 25.67
CA ARG A 297 2.93 -5.38 25.85
C ARG A 297 3.93 -5.53 24.70
N VAL A 298 3.87 -4.61 23.74
CA VAL A 298 4.85 -4.49 22.65
C VAL A 298 6.14 -3.85 23.20
N ALA A 299 7.30 -4.45 22.93
CA ALA A 299 8.59 -3.92 23.37
C ALA A 299 9.72 -4.31 22.39
N GLY A 300 10.86 -3.60 22.43
CA GLY A 300 12.03 -3.89 21.60
C GLY A 300 12.77 -2.60 21.21
N LEU A 301 13.79 -2.67 20.36
CA LEU A 301 14.47 -1.47 19.85
C LEU A 301 13.53 -0.49 19.13
N MET A 302 12.48 -0.99 18.47
CA MET A 302 11.46 -0.15 17.83
C MET A 302 10.44 0.43 18.81
N ARG A 303 10.51 0.07 20.09
CA ARG A 303 9.69 0.59 21.20
C ARG A 303 10.41 0.36 22.53
N PRO A 304 11.52 1.08 22.81
CA PRO A 304 12.43 0.72 23.89
C PRO A 304 11.87 1.03 25.28
N PHE A 305 11.06 2.09 25.39
CA PHE A 305 10.45 2.52 26.64
C PHE A 305 8.92 2.56 26.54
N PRO A 306 8.24 1.40 26.54
CA PRO A 306 6.78 1.34 26.34
C PRO A 306 5.97 1.93 27.51
N ASP A 307 6.63 2.25 28.63
CA ASP A 307 6.00 2.77 29.86
C ASP A 307 6.39 4.23 30.15
N GLN A 308 7.27 4.84 29.34
CA GLN A 308 7.65 6.25 29.46
C GLN A 308 6.89 7.07 28.41
N THR A 309 6.43 8.27 28.78
CA THR A 309 5.78 9.19 27.84
C THR A 309 6.66 9.47 26.64
N THR A 310 6.09 9.37 25.45
CA THR A 310 6.81 9.51 24.19
C THR A 310 7.13 10.97 23.83
N ALA A 311 8.16 11.12 22.99
CA ALA A 311 8.52 12.42 22.43
C ALA A 311 7.47 12.86 21.39
N SER A 312 7.38 14.18 21.20
CA SER A 312 6.56 14.74 20.12
C SER A 312 7.05 14.25 18.76
N MET A 313 6.13 13.93 17.86
CA MET A 313 6.45 13.56 16.47
C MET A 313 7.31 14.63 15.76
N PHE A 314 7.11 15.91 16.13
CA PHE A 314 7.81 17.06 15.55
C PHE A 314 9.20 17.32 16.16
N GLN A 315 9.56 16.64 17.25
CA GLN A 315 10.88 16.84 17.86
C GLN A 315 11.94 16.15 17.00
N GLY A 316 12.92 16.91 16.50
CA GLY A 316 14.05 16.35 15.76
C GLY A 316 15.02 15.56 16.64
N LEU A 317 15.92 14.82 16.01
CA LEU A 317 17.03 14.15 16.69
C LEU A 317 18.06 15.18 17.17
N THR A 318 18.49 15.10 18.42
CA THR A 318 19.50 15.99 19.00
C THR A 318 20.80 15.25 19.32
N PHE A 319 21.90 15.97 19.55
CA PHE A 319 23.17 15.33 19.93
C PHE A 319 23.10 14.58 21.27
N ASN A 320 22.18 14.94 22.17
CA ASN A 320 21.98 14.20 23.42
C ASN A 320 21.37 12.81 23.20
N ASP A 321 20.73 12.59 22.04
CA ASP A 321 20.11 11.32 21.66
C ASP A 321 21.10 10.35 21.00
N VAL A 322 22.39 10.75 20.90
CA VAL A 322 23.46 9.93 20.31
C VAL A 322 24.18 9.14 21.39
N ASN A 323 23.91 7.83 21.43
CA ASN A 323 24.45 6.89 22.41
C ASN A 323 24.39 7.39 23.87
N PRO A 324 23.23 7.85 24.39
CA PRO A 324 23.13 8.27 25.78
C PRO A 324 23.38 7.09 26.71
N GLU A 325 24.31 7.22 27.66
CA GLU A 325 24.78 6.10 28.47
C GLU A 325 23.66 5.37 29.23
N ALA A 326 22.72 6.13 29.83
CA ALA A 326 21.59 5.57 30.56
C ALA A 326 20.67 4.73 29.66
N VAL A 327 20.29 5.29 28.50
CA VAL A 327 19.42 4.62 27.52
C VAL A 327 20.13 3.40 26.90
N ARG A 328 21.41 3.55 26.58
CA ARG A 328 22.25 2.49 26.00
C ARG A 328 22.30 1.27 26.92
N GLN A 329 22.62 1.46 28.20
CA GLN A 329 22.67 0.37 29.18
C GLN A 329 21.30 -0.29 29.40
N GLN A 330 20.23 0.50 29.43
CA GLN A 330 18.86 -0.03 29.52
C GLN A 330 18.51 -0.91 28.31
N ILE A 331 18.82 -0.45 27.10
CA ILE A 331 18.59 -1.22 25.86
C ILE A 331 19.41 -2.51 25.86
N ILE A 332 20.69 -2.45 26.25
CA ILE A 332 21.55 -3.64 26.34
C ILE A 332 20.96 -4.66 27.31
N ASN A 333 20.58 -4.22 28.52
CA ASN A 333 20.09 -5.13 29.56
C ASN A 333 18.71 -5.71 29.22
N ALA A 334 17.85 -4.94 28.54
CA ALA A 334 16.47 -5.36 28.25
C ALA A 334 16.33 -6.18 26.95
N TYR A 335 17.13 -5.87 25.92
CA TYR A 335 16.86 -6.33 24.55
C TYR A 335 18.01 -7.10 23.89
N ARG A 336 19.22 -7.12 24.47
CA ARG A 336 20.32 -7.92 23.94
C ARG A 336 20.04 -9.41 24.12
N VAL A 337 20.18 -10.18 23.05
CA VAL A 337 20.05 -11.64 23.10
C VAL A 337 21.36 -12.24 23.64
N MET A 338 21.29 -12.95 24.77
CA MET A 338 22.46 -13.62 25.35
C MET A 338 23.02 -14.70 24.41
N GLY A 339 24.35 -14.84 24.40
CA GLY A 339 25.09 -15.72 23.47
C GLY A 339 25.43 -15.11 22.11
N SER A 340 24.96 -13.88 21.82
CA SER A 340 25.31 -13.15 20.61
C SER A 340 26.48 -12.19 20.86
N GLY A 341 27.68 -12.61 20.46
CA GLY A 341 28.91 -11.82 20.59
C GLY A 341 30.16 -12.56 21.06
N GLY A 342 30.11 -13.88 21.19
CA GLY A 342 31.32 -14.72 21.28
C GLY A 342 31.45 -15.58 20.02
N PRO A 343 32.68 -16.02 19.64
CA PRO A 343 32.85 -16.99 18.57
C PRO A 343 32.07 -18.25 18.93
N GLY A 344 31.10 -18.62 18.10
CA GLY A 344 30.36 -19.87 18.25
C GLY A 344 31.34 -21.05 18.26
N THR A 345 31.14 -21.98 19.17
CA THR A 345 31.95 -23.19 19.32
C THR A 345 32.02 -23.94 17.99
N ASP A 346 33.23 -24.29 17.55
CA ASP A 346 33.50 -24.95 16.26
C ASP A 346 32.84 -26.33 16.09
N GLU A 347 32.26 -26.90 17.16
CA GLU A 347 31.57 -28.19 17.12
C GLU A 347 30.20 -28.13 16.42
N ASP A 348 29.50 -26.99 16.44
CA ASP A 348 28.21 -26.83 15.75
C ASP A 348 28.37 -26.78 14.21
N LYS A 349 29.57 -26.43 13.73
CA LYS A 349 29.88 -26.26 12.30
C LYS A 349 30.12 -27.59 11.56
N LYS A 350 30.21 -28.72 12.28
CA LYS A 350 30.55 -30.03 11.68
C LYS A 350 29.37 -30.75 11.01
N PHE A 351 28.14 -30.24 11.10
CA PHE A 351 26.94 -30.89 10.57
C PHE A 351 26.17 -30.07 9.52
N GLU A 352 26.72 -28.95 9.04
CA GLU A 352 26.05 -28.11 8.03
C GLU A 352 26.36 -28.58 6.61
N VAL A 353 25.37 -29.20 5.95
CA VAL A 353 25.48 -29.83 4.62
C VAL A 353 25.58 -28.80 3.47
N PHE A 354 25.39 -27.51 3.74
CA PHE A 354 25.45 -26.45 2.72
C PHE A 354 26.30 -25.25 3.18
N PRO A 355 27.34 -24.87 2.41
CA PRO A 355 28.23 -23.76 2.78
C PRO A 355 27.52 -22.40 2.83
N GLU A 356 26.37 -22.22 2.15
CA GLU A 356 25.62 -20.96 2.20
C GLU A 356 24.81 -20.74 3.49
N VAL A 357 24.45 -21.80 4.23
CA VAL A 357 23.72 -21.67 5.51
C VAL A 357 24.67 -21.25 6.63
N ALA A 358 25.90 -21.77 6.62
CA ALA A 358 26.98 -21.35 7.52
C ALA A 358 27.25 -19.83 7.45
N MET A 359 27.05 -19.21 6.29
CA MET A 359 27.24 -17.77 6.09
C MET A 359 26.25 -16.91 6.90
N VAL A 360 25.07 -17.43 7.25
CA VAL A 360 24.09 -16.71 8.09
C VAL A 360 24.60 -16.61 9.53
N HIS A 361 25.35 -17.61 9.98
CA HIS A 361 25.85 -17.70 11.35
C HIS A 361 27.18 -16.96 11.54
N THR A 362 28.00 -16.82 10.49
CA THR A 362 29.22 -16.01 10.54
C THR A 362 28.94 -14.51 10.55
N PRO A 363 29.78 -13.69 11.21
CA PRO A 363 29.72 -12.24 11.07
C PRO A 363 29.98 -11.83 9.62
N ILE A 364 29.24 -10.84 9.13
CA ILE A 364 29.39 -10.30 7.78
C ILE A 364 30.66 -9.45 7.70
N TYR A 365 30.92 -8.66 8.74
CA TYR A 365 32.15 -7.92 8.93
C TYR A 365 33.01 -8.59 10.00
N SER A 366 33.82 -9.56 9.59
CA SER A 366 34.82 -10.19 10.47
C SER A 366 36.02 -9.29 10.66
N VAL A 367 36.41 -9.04 11.90
CA VAL A 367 37.61 -8.26 12.25
C VAL A 367 38.75 -9.20 12.63
N ALA A 368 39.99 -8.79 12.36
CA ALA A 368 41.15 -9.54 12.87
C ALA A 368 41.18 -9.47 14.42
N PRO A 369 41.63 -10.52 15.13
CA PRO A 369 41.64 -10.55 16.60
C PRO A 369 42.38 -9.38 17.27
N LYS A 370 43.39 -8.82 16.58
CA LYS A 370 44.12 -7.62 17.02
C LYS A 370 43.25 -6.36 17.16
N TYR A 371 42.10 -6.33 16.49
CA TYR A 371 41.13 -5.23 16.54
C TYR A 371 40.00 -5.46 17.55
N GLU A 372 39.96 -6.61 18.22
CA GLU A 372 38.97 -6.94 19.25
C GLU A 372 39.42 -6.48 20.65
N THR A 373 40.73 -6.28 20.85
CA THR A 373 41.34 -5.97 22.15
C THR A 373 42.16 -4.67 22.12
N GLY A 374 42.53 -4.18 23.30
CA GLY A 374 43.39 -3.00 23.44
C GLY A 374 42.75 -1.70 22.93
N MET A 375 43.54 -0.88 22.23
CA MET A 375 43.14 0.45 21.77
C MET A 375 42.06 0.45 20.68
N TYR A 376 41.84 -0.70 20.02
CA TYR A 376 40.85 -0.85 18.97
C TYR A 376 39.52 -1.42 19.46
N ARG A 377 39.40 -1.68 20.77
CA ARG A 377 38.15 -2.13 21.38
C ARG A 377 37.02 -1.18 21.01
N PHE A 378 35.88 -1.77 20.63
CA PHE A 378 34.70 -0.98 20.30
C PHE A 378 34.29 -0.10 21.49
N ARG A 379 34.14 1.19 21.21
CA ARG A 379 33.56 2.18 22.13
C ARG A 379 32.55 3.01 21.35
N PRO A 380 31.27 3.06 21.76
CA PRO A 380 30.29 3.93 21.11
C PRO A 380 30.69 5.40 21.27
N ILE A 381 30.55 6.18 20.20
CA ILE A 381 30.82 7.62 20.22
C ILE A 381 29.55 8.34 20.68
N THR A 382 29.65 9.11 21.77
CA THR A 382 28.55 9.93 22.26
C THR A 382 28.41 11.21 21.44
N GLY A 383 27.27 11.89 21.51
CA GLY A 383 27.11 13.17 20.82
C GLY A 383 28.11 14.24 21.25
N ALA A 384 28.49 14.26 22.54
CA ALA A 384 29.54 15.16 23.05
C ALA A 384 30.91 14.83 22.46
N ASP A 385 31.26 13.53 22.40
CA ASP A 385 32.51 13.07 21.79
C ASP A 385 32.54 13.42 20.29
N LEU A 386 31.40 13.28 19.59
CA LEU A 386 31.28 13.62 18.17
C LEU A 386 31.51 15.12 17.91
N ILE A 387 30.88 16.00 18.69
CA ILE A 387 31.06 17.45 18.56
C ILE A 387 32.53 17.82 18.79
N GLN A 388 33.14 17.28 19.85
CA GLN A 388 34.56 17.52 20.16
C GLN A 388 35.48 16.99 19.06
N LEU A 389 35.17 15.83 18.48
CA LEU A 389 35.92 15.26 17.36
C LEU A 389 35.86 16.18 16.14
N VAL A 390 34.66 16.57 15.71
CA VAL A 390 34.46 17.41 14.52
C VAL A 390 35.12 18.78 14.69
N GLN A 391 34.97 19.41 15.86
CA GLN A 391 35.61 20.70 16.16
C GLN A 391 37.13 20.60 16.14
N ARG A 392 37.71 19.61 16.84
CA ARG A 392 39.16 19.39 16.87
C ARG A 392 39.72 19.15 15.46
N CYS A 393 39.03 18.37 14.64
CA CYS A 393 39.45 18.08 13.28
C CYS A 393 39.39 19.31 12.36
N ARG A 394 38.38 20.16 12.54
CA ARG A 394 38.30 21.45 11.85
C ARG A 394 39.44 22.37 12.28
N ASP A 395 39.74 22.47 13.56
CA ASP A 395 40.81 23.33 14.08
C ASP A 395 42.18 22.90 13.53
N ILE A 396 42.44 21.59 13.45
CA ILE A 396 43.67 21.05 12.84
C ILE A 396 43.76 21.42 11.34
N GLN A 397 42.63 21.44 10.63
CA GLN A 397 42.59 21.81 9.21
C GLN A 397 42.79 23.32 8.99
N GLN A 398 42.15 24.16 9.81
CA GLN A 398 42.17 25.63 9.66
C GLN A 398 43.44 26.26 10.25
N ASN A 399 43.89 25.77 11.40
CA ASN A 399 45.08 26.23 12.09
C ASN A 399 46.26 25.28 11.83
N ARG A 400 46.73 25.20 10.58
CA ARG A 400 48.11 24.76 10.30
C ARG A 400 49.06 25.80 10.92
N LEU A 401 49.25 25.73 12.23
CA LEU A 401 50.04 26.68 13.01
C LEU A 401 51.49 26.67 12.50
N ILE A 402 51.83 27.70 11.72
CA ILE A 402 53.19 28.06 11.36
C ILE A 402 53.85 28.56 12.65
N GLY A 403 54.64 27.71 13.33
CA GLY A 403 55.38 28.08 14.54
C GLY A 403 55.21 27.17 15.78
N LEU A 404 54.55 26.02 15.67
CA LEU A 404 54.57 25.02 16.76
C LEU A 404 55.97 24.43 16.96
N GLN A 405 56.29 24.07 18.21
CA GLN A 405 57.46 23.21 18.47
C GLN A 405 57.38 21.95 17.59
N PRO A 406 58.48 21.53 16.95
CA PRO A 406 58.45 20.50 15.90
C PRO A 406 57.82 19.18 16.36
N MET A 407 57.96 18.81 17.64
CA MET A 407 57.37 17.59 18.18
C MET A 407 55.83 17.66 18.26
N GLN A 408 55.28 18.82 18.58
CA GLN A 408 53.84 19.00 18.75
C GLN A 408 53.10 19.09 17.41
N GLY A 409 53.76 19.62 16.38
CA GLY A 409 53.25 19.59 15.00
C GLY A 409 53.10 18.17 14.47
N VAL A 410 54.10 17.30 14.66
CA VAL A 410 54.07 15.90 14.20
C VAL A 410 52.98 15.08 14.90
N LEU A 411 52.79 15.25 16.22
CA LEU A 411 51.74 14.57 16.97
C LEU A 411 50.33 15.00 16.50
N THR A 412 50.16 16.29 16.21
CA THR A 412 48.89 16.85 15.73
C THR A 412 48.56 16.36 14.32
N GLU A 413 49.54 16.30 13.43
CA GLU A 413 49.37 15.78 12.07
C GLU A 413 49.06 14.28 12.06
N ARG A 414 49.73 13.51 12.93
CA ARG A 414 49.46 12.08 13.10
C ARG A 414 48.04 11.82 13.61
N TYR A 415 47.60 12.58 14.63
CA TYR A 415 46.23 12.51 15.12
C TYR A 415 45.22 12.82 14.01
N GLY A 416 45.46 13.89 13.25
CA GLY A 416 44.62 14.29 12.12
C GLY A 416 44.45 13.18 11.08
N ARG A 417 45.53 12.49 10.68
CA ARG A 417 45.45 11.38 9.71
C ARG A 417 44.70 10.16 10.25
N GLU A 418 44.87 9.83 11.52
CA GLU A 418 44.33 8.60 12.10
C GLU A 418 42.84 8.72 12.52
N HIS A 419 42.40 9.90 12.99
CA HIS A 419 41.11 10.06 13.66
C HIS A 419 40.13 11.02 12.98
N CYS A 420 40.59 11.93 12.12
CA CYS A 420 39.71 12.94 11.51
C CYS A 420 39.10 12.47 10.19
N PRO A 421 37.87 12.89 9.85
CA PRO A 421 37.35 12.78 8.48
C PRO A 421 38.24 13.51 7.49
N ASP A 422 38.24 13.07 6.23
CA ASP A 422 39.11 13.64 5.19
C ASP A 422 38.80 15.12 4.96
N ASN A 423 37.50 15.49 5.02
CA ASN A 423 37.01 16.86 4.85
C ASN A 423 36.14 17.32 6.04
N PRO A 424 36.73 17.67 7.21
CA PRO A 424 35.97 18.10 8.37
C PRO A 424 35.28 19.46 8.19
N GLY A 425 35.87 20.36 7.39
CA GLY A 425 35.25 21.66 7.05
C GLY A 425 33.96 21.53 6.22
N GLU A 426 33.92 20.59 5.27
CA GLU A 426 32.72 20.34 4.45
C GLU A 426 31.61 19.67 5.26
N LEU A 427 31.97 18.79 6.20
CA LEU A 427 31.00 18.06 7.03
C LEU A 427 30.00 18.98 7.74
N ILE A 428 30.48 20.09 8.32
CA ILE A 428 29.61 21.05 9.02
C ILE A 428 28.75 21.84 8.01
N ALA A 429 29.33 22.25 6.90
CA ALA A 429 28.64 23.05 5.88
C ALA A 429 27.51 22.26 5.18
N GLU A 430 27.72 20.97 4.97
CA GLU A 430 26.83 20.10 4.21
C GLU A 430 25.72 19.46 5.06
N CYS A 431 26.04 19.00 6.27
CA CYS A 431 25.05 18.36 7.15
C CYS A 431 24.17 19.38 7.90
N GLY A 432 24.65 20.62 8.10
CA GLY A 432 23.94 21.63 8.88
C GLY A 432 23.61 21.13 10.29
N ASP A 433 22.33 21.19 10.66
CA ASP A 433 21.84 20.75 11.98
C ASP A 433 21.46 19.25 12.03
N SER A 434 21.65 18.51 10.94
CA SER A 434 21.30 17.08 10.91
C SER A 434 22.33 16.25 11.69
N VAL A 435 21.92 15.80 12.87
CA VAL A 435 22.72 14.93 13.74
C VAL A 435 23.04 13.59 13.07
N ALA A 436 22.04 12.99 12.40
CA ALA A 436 22.23 11.71 11.70
C ALA A 436 23.23 11.82 10.53
N CYS A 437 23.18 12.92 9.76
CA CYS A 437 24.16 13.19 8.69
C CYS A 437 25.56 13.36 9.26
N THR A 438 25.69 14.17 10.32
CA THR A 438 26.97 14.46 10.97
C THR A 438 27.61 13.19 11.52
N TYR A 439 26.81 12.33 12.17
CA TYR A 439 27.27 11.07 12.72
C TYR A 439 27.74 10.09 11.64
N ASP A 440 26.91 9.82 10.63
CA ASP A 440 27.25 8.88 9.56
C ASP A 440 28.41 9.37 8.69
N TYR A 441 28.46 10.67 8.35
CA TYR A 441 29.60 11.25 7.61
C TYR A 441 30.88 11.15 8.45
N ALA A 442 30.87 11.54 9.73
CA ALA A 442 32.08 11.46 10.56
C ALA A 442 32.61 10.03 10.69
N LEU A 443 31.74 9.04 10.87
CA LEU A 443 32.14 7.66 11.17
C LEU A 443 32.37 6.80 9.94
N PHE A 444 31.61 6.99 8.86
CA PHE A 444 31.87 6.30 7.59
C PHE A 444 32.86 7.03 6.70
N ASN A 445 33.17 8.30 7.00
CA ASN A 445 33.99 9.17 6.18
C ASN A 445 33.49 9.26 4.73
N SER A 446 32.18 9.37 4.58
CA SER A 446 31.57 9.48 3.26
C SER A 446 30.49 10.55 3.29
N LYS A 447 30.73 11.61 2.52
CA LYS A 447 29.76 12.69 2.30
C LYS A 447 28.44 12.16 1.79
N ILE A 448 28.51 11.23 0.84
CA ILE A 448 27.33 10.75 0.14
C ILE A 448 26.45 9.90 1.05
N LEU A 449 27.06 9.09 1.93
CA LEU A 449 26.31 8.35 2.95
C LEU A 449 25.62 9.32 3.93
N GLY A 450 26.32 10.36 4.40
CA GLY A 450 25.73 11.38 5.28
C GLY A 450 24.48 12.06 4.68
N HIS A 451 24.55 12.54 3.45
CA HIS A 451 23.40 13.19 2.80
C HIS A 451 22.24 12.23 2.55
N GLU A 452 22.52 11.00 2.13
CA GLU A 452 21.44 10.08 1.80
C GLU A 452 20.75 9.56 3.08
N VAL A 453 21.43 9.53 4.23
CA VAL A 453 20.79 9.35 5.56
C VAL A 453 19.79 10.48 5.80
N GLN A 454 20.24 11.72 5.62
CA GLN A 454 19.41 12.91 5.84
C GLN A 454 18.19 12.92 4.91
N ASN A 455 18.37 12.62 3.63
CA ASN A 455 17.30 12.56 2.65
C ASN A 455 16.27 11.48 2.99
N ASN A 456 16.72 10.28 3.35
CA ASN A 456 15.81 9.19 3.71
C ASN A 456 15.13 9.43 5.06
N TRP A 457 15.79 10.07 6.01
CA TRP A 457 15.19 10.52 7.26
C TRP A 457 14.06 11.52 7.02
N ASN A 458 14.33 12.59 6.27
CA ASN A 458 13.35 13.63 5.96
C ASN A 458 12.18 13.07 5.14
N ARG A 459 12.47 12.21 4.16
CA ARG A 459 11.43 11.51 3.37
C ARG A 459 10.55 10.66 4.28
N PHE A 460 11.15 9.89 5.19
CA PHE A 460 10.41 9.07 6.13
C PHE A 460 9.50 9.90 7.05
N GLU A 461 9.97 11.03 7.59
CA GLU A 461 9.16 11.91 8.44
C GLU A 461 7.93 12.46 7.68
N LEU A 462 8.12 12.89 6.42
CA LEU A 462 7.04 13.37 5.56
C LEU A 462 6.04 12.25 5.22
N ASP A 463 6.54 11.09 4.79
CA ASP A 463 5.71 9.93 4.45
C ASP A 463 4.92 9.43 5.68
N ARG A 464 5.55 9.43 6.85
CA ARG A 464 4.90 9.06 8.12
C ARG A 464 3.74 10.01 8.43
N TRP A 465 3.93 11.31 8.28
CA TRP A 465 2.87 12.28 8.53
C TRP A 465 1.69 12.12 7.58
N GLU A 466 1.94 11.85 6.29
CA GLU A 466 0.86 11.58 5.35
C GLU A 466 0.15 10.25 5.64
N THR A 467 0.87 9.21 6.06
CA THR A 467 0.31 7.85 6.29
C THR A 467 -0.52 7.73 7.56
N ILE A 468 -0.23 8.53 8.59
CA ILE A 468 -0.99 8.54 9.85
C ILE A 468 -2.33 9.25 9.72
N ARG A 469 -2.53 10.04 8.64
CA ARG A 469 -3.80 10.71 8.40
C ARG A 469 -4.93 9.69 8.24
N GLN A 470 -5.90 9.77 9.14
CA GLN A 470 -7.14 9.03 9.00
C GLN A 470 -7.92 9.64 7.83
N TYR A 471 -8.24 8.80 6.85
CA TYR A 471 -9.09 9.20 5.74
C TYR A 471 -10.51 8.69 5.96
N ASN A 472 -11.44 9.62 6.02
CA ASN A 472 -12.86 9.31 6.05
C ASN A 472 -13.29 8.79 4.67
N SER A 473 -14.04 7.69 4.67
CA SER A 473 -14.51 7.03 3.45
C SER A 473 -15.99 6.73 3.55
N CYS A 474 -16.73 6.93 2.47
CA CYS A 474 -18.12 6.50 2.31
C CYS A 474 -18.23 5.04 1.88
N GLY A 475 -17.12 4.35 1.62
CA GLY A 475 -17.10 2.95 1.20
C GLY A 475 -17.49 2.73 -0.26
N PRO A 476 -17.59 1.47 -0.70
CA PRO A 476 -17.92 1.14 -2.08
C PRO A 476 -19.36 1.54 -2.42
N ILE A 477 -19.58 2.02 -3.64
CA ILE A 477 -20.92 2.22 -4.19
C ILE A 477 -21.39 0.88 -4.76
N ASN A 478 -22.40 0.28 -4.14
CA ASN A 478 -23.00 -0.95 -4.65
C ASN A 478 -24.14 -0.59 -5.61
N ILE A 479 -23.97 -0.93 -6.89
CA ILE A 479 -24.99 -0.73 -7.93
C ILE A 479 -25.50 -2.11 -8.34
N GLU A 480 -26.80 -2.33 -8.19
CA GLU A 480 -27.50 -3.59 -8.51
C GLU A 480 -27.44 -3.95 -10.00
N TYR A 481 -27.53 -2.96 -10.91
CA TYR A 481 -27.58 -3.16 -12.37
C TYR A 481 -26.53 -2.31 -13.11
N PRO A 482 -25.24 -2.73 -13.13
CA PRO A 482 -24.15 -1.92 -13.70
C PRO A 482 -24.02 -2.03 -15.24
N GLU A 483 -24.96 -2.67 -15.94
CA GLU A 483 -24.85 -2.88 -17.38
C GLU A 483 -24.83 -1.55 -18.15
N TYR A 484 -23.88 -1.42 -19.09
CA TYR A 484 -23.65 -0.22 -19.90
C TYR A 484 -23.33 1.07 -19.12
N LEU A 485 -23.12 0.99 -17.81
CA LEU A 485 -22.74 2.09 -16.93
C LEU A 485 -21.21 2.21 -16.85
N SER A 486 -20.73 3.44 -16.81
CA SER A 486 -19.31 3.79 -16.70
C SER A 486 -19.10 4.83 -15.60
N LYS A 487 -17.97 4.73 -14.89
CA LYS A 487 -17.61 5.64 -13.79
C LYS A 487 -16.65 6.72 -14.28
N ILE A 488 -16.88 7.97 -13.88
CA ILE A 488 -16.05 9.12 -14.20
C ILE A 488 -15.63 9.80 -12.87
N PRO A 489 -14.32 10.01 -12.63
CA PRO A 489 -13.19 9.56 -13.46
C PRO A 489 -12.97 8.05 -13.35
N ALA A 490 -12.64 7.39 -14.47
CA ALA A 490 -12.45 5.93 -14.52
C ALA A 490 -11.33 5.40 -13.61
N PHE A 491 -10.36 6.26 -13.27
CA PHE A 491 -9.17 5.89 -12.49
C PHE A 491 -9.07 6.55 -11.11
N ALA A 492 -10.04 7.39 -10.73
CA ALA A 492 -10.02 8.06 -9.44
C ALA A 492 -10.65 7.18 -8.34
N ALA A 493 -9.99 7.14 -7.18
CA ALA A 493 -10.58 6.59 -5.95
C ALA A 493 -11.63 7.56 -5.42
N GLY A 494 -12.80 7.60 -6.04
CA GLY A 494 -13.93 8.37 -5.55
C GLY A 494 -14.65 7.59 -4.47
N TYR A 495 -14.10 7.53 -3.26
CA TYR A 495 -14.81 7.03 -2.07
C TYR A 495 -14.43 7.76 -0.78
N LEU A 496 -13.44 8.66 -0.82
CA LEU A 496 -13.06 9.50 0.31
C LEU A 496 -14.00 10.70 0.46
N GLU A 497 -14.06 11.25 1.67
CA GLU A 497 -14.80 12.47 1.98
C GLU A 497 -14.48 13.61 0.99
N GLY A 498 -15.51 14.28 0.49
CA GLY A 498 -15.39 15.37 -0.48
C GLY A 498 -15.26 14.91 -1.93
N ASN A 499 -15.04 13.62 -2.19
CA ASN A 499 -15.01 13.12 -3.56
C ASN A 499 -16.41 13.07 -4.17
N VAL A 500 -16.44 13.40 -5.46
CA VAL A 500 -17.62 13.28 -6.31
C VAL A 500 -17.35 12.22 -7.37
N VAL A 501 -18.28 11.28 -7.50
CA VAL A 501 -18.28 10.24 -8.52
C VAL A 501 -19.45 10.49 -9.44
N ARG A 502 -19.20 10.52 -10.75
CA ARG A 502 -20.25 10.60 -11.75
C ARG A 502 -20.35 9.30 -12.51
N PHE A 503 -21.57 8.87 -12.76
CA PHE A 503 -21.86 7.73 -13.63
C PHE A 503 -22.40 8.23 -14.96
N ASP A 504 -21.95 7.60 -16.04
CA ASP A 504 -22.41 7.88 -17.39
C ASP A 504 -22.68 6.58 -18.13
N CYS A 505 -23.59 6.60 -19.09
CA CYS A 505 -23.95 5.43 -19.87
C CYS A 505 -23.16 5.36 -21.19
N ALA A 506 -23.06 4.16 -21.76
CA ALA A 506 -22.59 4.00 -23.14
C ALA A 506 -23.44 4.87 -24.10
N GLN A 507 -22.84 5.37 -25.18
CA GLN A 507 -23.48 6.31 -26.13
C GLN A 507 -24.83 5.84 -26.68
N SER A 508 -25.09 4.53 -26.74
CA SER A 508 -26.35 3.93 -27.19
C SER A 508 -27.48 3.94 -26.16
N HIS A 509 -27.21 4.39 -24.94
CA HIS A 509 -28.13 4.36 -23.81
C HIS A 509 -28.34 5.76 -23.23
N TRP A 510 -29.44 5.94 -22.50
CA TRP A 510 -29.72 7.11 -21.66
C TRP A 510 -29.59 6.73 -20.19
N ILE A 511 -28.95 7.60 -19.41
CA ILE A 511 -28.90 7.47 -17.96
C ILE A 511 -30.25 7.84 -17.34
N LYS A 512 -30.67 7.06 -16.35
CA LYS A 512 -31.84 7.32 -15.50
C LYS A 512 -31.39 7.23 -14.04
N GLY A 513 -32.06 7.97 -13.17
CA GLY A 513 -31.68 8.09 -11.76
C GLY A 513 -30.62 9.17 -11.52
N ASP A 514 -30.03 9.18 -10.33
CA ASP A 514 -29.04 10.19 -9.94
C ASP A 514 -27.65 9.78 -10.41
N ALA A 515 -27.12 10.55 -11.36
CA ALA A 515 -25.83 10.28 -11.99
C ALA A 515 -24.63 10.71 -11.11
N GLU A 516 -24.85 11.53 -10.10
CA GLU A 516 -23.79 12.12 -9.29
C GLU A 516 -23.89 11.71 -7.82
N TYR A 517 -22.81 11.09 -7.35
CA TYR A 517 -22.65 10.67 -5.98
C TYR A 517 -21.59 11.50 -5.28
N LYS A 518 -21.96 12.15 -4.19
CA LYS A 518 -21.04 12.93 -3.35
C LYS A 518 -20.88 12.25 -2.01
N CYS A 519 -19.63 11.99 -1.63
CA CYS A 519 -19.30 11.46 -0.31
C CYS A 519 -19.22 12.61 0.70
N GLY A 520 -20.05 12.56 1.74
CA GLY A 520 -20.13 13.61 2.75
C GLY A 520 -20.51 13.10 4.13
N ILE A 521 -20.41 13.99 5.10
CA ILE A 521 -20.83 13.75 6.48
C ILE A 521 -22.36 13.73 6.57
N VAL A 522 -22.89 12.70 7.22
CA VAL A 522 -24.30 12.60 7.59
C VAL A 522 -24.35 12.49 9.11
N VAL A 523 -24.95 13.50 9.74
CA VAL A 523 -25.16 13.55 11.18
C VAL A 523 -26.44 12.79 11.51
N ASP A 524 -26.41 11.97 12.57
CA ASP A 524 -27.61 11.29 13.04
C ASP A 524 -28.62 12.32 13.59
N TYR A 525 -29.89 12.17 13.20
CA TYR A 525 -30.97 13.03 13.67
C TYR A 525 -31.18 12.91 15.18
N ASN A 526 -30.98 11.72 15.75
CA ASN A 526 -31.23 11.45 17.16
C ASN A 526 -30.05 11.75 18.08
N ASN A 527 -28.82 11.76 17.55
CA ASN A 527 -27.62 12.08 18.31
C ASN A 527 -26.69 12.99 17.49
N PRO A 528 -26.72 14.31 17.71
CA PRO A 528 -25.89 15.27 16.97
C PRO A 528 -24.38 15.05 17.11
N GLN A 529 -23.93 14.28 18.11
CA GLN A 529 -22.53 13.93 18.32
C GLN A 529 -22.10 12.67 17.53
N SER A 530 -23.06 11.94 16.94
CA SER A 530 -22.80 10.78 16.11
C SER A 530 -22.92 11.16 14.64
N TYR A 531 -21.84 10.97 13.88
CA TYR A 531 -21.81 11.22 12.45
C TYR A 531 -21.20 10.03 11.73
N ARG A 532 -21.59 9.86 10.46
CA ARG A 532 -21.08 8.82 9.58
C ARG A 532 -20.86 9.38 8.19
N PHE A 533 -19.97 8.74 7.44
CA PHE A 533 -19.72 9.08 6.04
C PHE A 533 -20.56 8.19 5.15
N GLU A 534 -21.49 8.82 4.44
CA GLU A 534 -22.37 8.13 3.51
C GLU A 534 -22.39 8.85 2.17
N TRP A 535 -22.67 8.07 1.14
CA TRP A 535 -23.05 8.61 -0.15
C TRP A 535 -24.38 9.36 -0.01
N ASN A 536 -24.52 10.46 -0.74
CA ASN A 536 -25.79 11.19 -0.84
C ASN A 536 -26.97 10.24 -1.15
N LYS A 537 -28.11 10.50 -0.49
CA LYS A 537 -29.33 9.73 -0.71
C LYS A 537 -29.92 10.14 -2.06
N GLY A 538 -29.99 9.19 -2.98
CA GLY A 538 -30.51 9.37 -4.33
C GLY A 538 -31.01 8.05 -4.93
N SER A 539 -31.69 8.16 -6.06
CA SER A 539 -32.10 7.03 -6.89
C SER A 539 -30.89 6.41 -7.60
N GLN A 540 -30.80 5.09 -7.56
CA GLN A 540 -29.68 4.38 -8.16
C GLN A 540 -29.61 4.61 -9.68
N PRO A 541 -28.44 4.91 -10.27
CA PRO A 541 -28.30 5.13 -11.69
C PRO A 541 -28.35 3.81 -12.45
N TRP A 542 -29.01 3.82 -13.59
CA TRP A 542 -29.07 2.70 -14.50
C TRP A 542 -29.24 3.17 -15.93
N CYS A 543 -28.87 2.32 -16.89
CA CYS A 543 -28.88 2.65 -18.30
C CYS A 543 -30.06 2.00 -19.02
N ARG A 544 -30.85 2.80 -19.74
CA ARG A 544 -31.90 2.31 -20.67
C ARG A 544 -31.44 2.48 -22.11
N SER A 545 -31.71 1.49 -22.97
CA SER A 545 -31.42 1.64 -24.40
C SER A 545 -32.26 2.76 -25.02
N ARG A 546 -31.66 3.50 -25.98
CA ARG A 546 -32.34 4.60 -26.67
C ARG A 546 -33.57 4.15 -27.44
N GLU A 547 -33.51 2.98 -28.07
CA GLU A 547 -34.61 2.37 -28.82
C GLU A 547 -35.82 2.09 -27.93
N MET A 548 -35.60 1.50 -26.76
CA MET A 548 -36.66 1.18 -25.82
C MET A 548 -37.27 2.44 -25.18
N ASP A 549 -36.46 3.47 -24.90
CA ASP A 549 -36.97 4.76 -24.40
C ASP A 549 -37.81 5.48 -25.46
N ASN A 550 -37.40 5.43 -26.72
CA ASN A 550 -38.18 5.95 -27.84
C ASN A 550 -39.49 5.19 -28.01
N PHE A 551 -39.44 3.85 -27.98
CA PHE A 551 -40.63 3.01 -28.07
C PHE A 551 -41.64 3.32 -26.95
N LEU A 552 -41.17 3.44 -25.70
CA LEU A 552 -42.02 3.82 -24.56
C LEU A 552 -42.66 5.21 -24.74
N LYS A 553 -41.90 6.20 -25.26
CA LYS A 553 -42.44 7.53 -25.57
C LYS A 553 -43.55 7.48 -26.62
N TYR A 554 -43.34 6.72 -27.70
CA TYR A 554 -44.36 6.54 -28.74
C TYR A 554 -45.60 5.82 -28.20
N LEU A 555 -45.42 4.78 -27.38
CA LEU A 555 -46.53 4.04 -26.78
C LEU A 555 -47.38 4.93 -25.87
N VAL A 556 -46.75 5.72 -24.99
CA VAL A 556 -47.46 6.68 -24.12
C VAL A 556 -48.19 7.74 -24.95
N ALA A 557 -47.57 8.24 -26.03
CA ALA A 557 -48.22 9.21 -26.91
C ALA A 557 -49.46 8.61 -27.60
N ILE A 558 -49.37 7.40 -28.14
CA ILE A 558 -50.48 6.72 -28.82
C ILE A 558 -51.61 6.39 -27.84
N MET A 559 -51.29 5.84 -26.66
CA MET A 559 -52.32 5.55 -25.65
C MET A 559 -52.97 6.82 -25.11
N GLY A 560 -52.19 7.91 -24.99
CA GLY A 560 -52.70 9.23 -24.61
C GLY A 560 -53.67 9.80 -25.64
N THR A 561 -53.36 9.70 -26.94
CA THR A 561 -54.26 10.17 -28.01
C THR A 561 -55.53 9.33 -28.11
N ILE A 562 -55.42 8.00 -28.03
CA ILE A 562 -56.59 7.10 -28.01
C ILE A 562 -57.46 7.39 -26.79
N GLY A 563 -56.86 7.55 -25.61
CA GLY A 563 -57.59 7.93 -24.39
C GLY A 563 -58.33 9.27 -24.55
N GLY A 564 -57.69 10.27 -25.16
CA GLY A 564 -58.32 11.55 -25.47
C GLY A 564 -59.51 11.44 -26.42
N ILE A 565 -59.40 10.63 -27.48
CA ILE A 565 -60.49 10.39 -28.43
C ILE A 565 -61.67 9.69 -27.74
N ILE A 566 -61.41 8.69 -26.90
CA ILE A 566 -62.47 7.98 -26.16
C ILE A 566 -63.23 8.95 -25.25
N VAL A 567 -62.53 9.85 -24.55
CA VAL A 567 -63.18 10.87 -23.71
C VAL A 567 -64.07 11.80 -24.54
N LEU A 568 -63.61 12.23 -25.74
CA LEU A 568 -64.42 13.06 -26.62
C LEU A 568 -65.67 12.34 -27.14
N VAL A 569 -65.56 11.05 -27.48
CA VAL A 569 -66.71 10.21 -27.89
C VAL A 569 -67.69 10.01 -26.73
N LEU A 570 -67.21 9.83 -25.50
CA LEU A 570 -68.05 9.74 -24.31
C LEU A 570 -68.80 11.05 -24.03
N ILE A 571 -68.15 12.20 -24.21
CA ILE A 571 -68.81 13.51 -24.08
C ILE A 571 -69.88 13.68 -25.17
N PHE A 572 -69.57 13.31 -26.42
CA PHE A 572 -70.52 13.41 -27.53
C PHE A 572 -71.74 12.51 -27.34
N THR A 573 -71.53 11.26 -26.92
CA THR A 573 -72.63 10.30 -26.66
C THR A 573 -73.49 10.71 -25.47
N ALA A 574 -72.89 11.28 -24.41
CA ALA A 574 -73.64 11.86 -23.29
C ALA A 574 -74.52 13.04 -23.74
N CYS A 575 -73.97 13.97 -24.52
CA CYS A 575 -74.72 15.09 -25.12
C CYS A 575 -75.84 14.60 -26.08
N TRP A 576 -75.58 13.55 -26.86
CA TRP A 576 -76.57 12.92 -27.73
C TRP A 576 -77.72 12.27 -26.94
N CYS A 577 -77.42 11.59 -25.83
CA CYS A 577 -78.45 11.02 -24.94
C CYS A 577 -79.32 12.10 -24.29
N VAL A 578 -78.75 13.25 -23.91
CA VAL A 578 -79.52 14.40 -23.42
C VAL A 578 -80.41 14.99 -24.52
N LYS A 579 -79.94 15.05 -25.77
CA LYS A 579 -80.73 15.52 -26.92
C LYS A 579 -81.91 14.58 -27.25
N GLN A 580 -81.68 13.26 -27.27
CA GLN A 580 -82.73 12.25 -27.50
C GLN A 580 -83.82 12.29 -26.41
N ARG A 581 -83.44 12.51 -25.14
CA ARG A 581 -84.41 12.72 -24.05
C ARG A 581 -85.30 13.94 -24.25
N ARG A 582 -84.81 15.04 -24.85
CA ARG A 582 -85.64 16.20 -25.21
C ARG A 582 -86.58 15.96 -26.39
N LEU A 583 -86.20 15.09 -27.33
CA LEU A 583 -87.07 14.72 -28.47
C LEU A 583 -88.19 13.77 -28.06
N GLY A 584 -87.98 12.93 -27.03
CA GLY A 584 -89.03 12.08 -26.45
C GLY A 584 -90.14 12.83 -25.71
N THR A 585 -89.88 14.04 -25.19
CA THR A 585 -90.88 14.84 -24.47
C THR A 585 -91.82 15.66 -25.37
N VAL A 586 -91.58 15.73 -26.68
CA VAL A 586 -92.46 16.44 -27.64
C VAL A 586 -93.47 15.50 -28.31
N GLY A 587 -93.29 14.17 -28.19
CA GLY A 587 -94.15 13.16 -28.81
C GLY A 587 -95.39 12.74 -28.02
N ASP A 588 -95.58 13.20 -26.78
CA ASP A 588 -96.55 12.60 -25.84
C ASP A 588 -97.77 13.50 -25.49
N SER A 589 -97.97 14.62 -26.20
CA SER A 589 -99.07 15.57 -25.93
C SER A 589 -100.24 15.53 -26.92
N GLY A 590 -100.30 14.57 -27.85
CA GLY A 590 -101.30 14.55 -28.94
C GLY A 590 -102.31 13.40 -28.94
N ALA A 591 -102.16 12.39 -28.06
CA ALA A 591 -102.81 11.09 -28.25
C ALA A 591 -103.94 10.79 -27.24
N ARG A 592 -104.79 11.75 -26.90
CA ARG A 592 -106.09 11.50 -26.27
C ARG A 592 -107.05 12.62 -26.63
N LEU A 593 -107.85 12.48 -27.68
CA LEU A 593 -109.27 12.80 -27.66
C LEU A 593 -109.94 12.46 -29.02
N TYR A 594 -111.12 11.85 -28.90
CA TYR A 594 -112.15 11.58 -29.91
C TYR A 594 -112.10 10.25 -30.67
N ALA A 595 -112.92 9.34 -30.15
CA ALA A 595 -113.45 8.18 -30.83
C ALA A 595 -114.69 8.54 -31.69
N ALA A 596 -114.89 7.71 -32.73
CA ALA A 596 -116.14 7.29 -33.40
C ALA A 596 -116.74 8.14 -34.55
N ARG A 597 -116.74 7.60 -35.79
CA ARG A 597 -117.85 6.84 -36.45
C ARG A 597 -117.54 6.47 -37.93
N PRO A 598 -118.32 5.57 -38.59
CA PRO A 598 -117.80 4.62 -39.60
C PRO A 598 -118.11 4.90 -41.10
N VAL A 599 -117.20 4.39 -41.98
CA VAL A 599 -117.31 3.66 -43.29
C VAL A 599 -118.37 4.09 -44.33
N PRO A 600 -118.02 4.33 -45.63
CA PRO A 600 -117.94 3.26 -46.66
C PRO A 600 -116.69 3.23 -47.57
N SER A 601 -116.45 2.03 -48.11
CA SER A 601 -115.41 1.54 -49.07
C SER A 601 -115.79 1.83 -50.54
N PRO A 602 -115.10 1.34 -51.62
CA PRO A 602 -113.71 0.86 -51.83
C PRO A 602 -113.01 1.55 -53.03
N ASN A 603 -111.70 1.32 -53.21
CA ASN A 603 -111.10 0.79 -54.47
C ASN A 603 -109.58 1.04 -54.52
N GLY A 604 -108.81 0.00 -54.86
CA GLY A 604 -107.41 0.13 -55.27
C GLY A 604 -106.49 -0.97 -54.74
N GLN A 605 -106.41 -2.06 -55.50
CA GLN A 605 -105.56 -3.23 -55.29
C GLN A 605 -104.04 -2.96 -55.47
N PRO A 606 -103.17 -3.92 -55.08
CA PRO A 606 -101.82 -3.69 -54.58
C PRO A 606 -100.73 -3.95 -55.61
N LYS A 607 -99.47 -3.64 -55.28
CA LYS A 607 -98.33 -4.44 -55.73
C LYS A 607 -97.35 -4.72 -54.59
N PHE A 608 -97.33 -6.00 -54.23
CA PHE A 608 -96.27 -6.69 -53.54
C PHE A 608 -95.06 -6.84 -54.46
N GLU A 609 -93.87 -6.65 -53.92
CA GLU A 609 -92.71 -7.43 -54.32
C GLU A 609 -91.82 -7.66 -53.09
N GLN A 610 -91.99 -8.84 -52.48
CA GLN A 610 -90.92 -9.52 -51.74
C GLN A 610 -89.78 -9.77 -52.75
N VAL A 611 -88.50 -9.87 -52.35
CA VAL A 611 -87.89 -11.19 -52.11
C VAL A 611 -86.41 -11.02 -51.74
N HIS A 612 -86.03 -11.74 -50.68
CA HIS A 612 -84.73 -12.37 -50.39
C HIS A 612 -83.52 -11.48 -50.06
N SER A 613 -83.02 -11.50 -48.81
CA SER A 613 -82.31 -12.56 -48.05
C SER A 613 -80.78 -12.45 -48.21
N LEU A 614 -80.14 -12.18 -47.06
CA LEU A 614 -78.80 -12.58 -46.62
C LEU A 614 -77.77 -12.99 -47.70
N ASN A 615 -76.58 -12.37 -47.66
CA ASN A 615 -75.42 -13.08 -47.10
C ASN A 615 -74.22 -12.17 -46.83
N ILE A 616 -73.61 -12.49 -45.71
CA ILE A 616 -72.28 -12.13 -45.23
C ILE A 616 -71.22 -12.57 -46.26
N TRP A 617 -70.20 -11.74 -46.52
CA TRP A 617 -68.81 -12.22 -46.63
C TRP A 617 -67.82 -11.09 -46.31
N VAL A 618 -66.80 -11.54 -45.59
CA VAL A 618 -65.59 -10.86 -45.13
C VAL A 618 -64.78 -10.35 -46.31
N GLU A 619 -64.29 -9.10 -46.25
CA GLU A 619 -62.95 -8.75 -46.76
C GLU A 619 -62.44 -7.39 -46.23
N LYS A 620 -61.23 -7.44 -45.66
CA LYS A 620 -60.15 -6.42 -45.60
C LYS A 620 -60.54 -4.94 -45.46
N PHE A 621 -60.07 -4.32 -44.37
CA PHE A 621 -58.87 -3.47 -44.36
C PHE A 621 -58.34 -3.28 -42.94
#